data_AF-A0A4R1KSP7-F1
#
_entry.id   AF-A0A4R1KSP7-F1
#
_cell.length_a   1.000
_cell.length_b   1.000
_cell.length_c   1.000
_cell.angle_alpha   90.00
_cell.angle_beta   90.00
_cell.angle_gamma   90.00
#
_symmetry.space_group_name_H-M   'P 1'
#
loop_
_entity.id
_entity.type
_entity.pdbx_description
1 polymer ?
#
loop_
_entity_poly.entity_id
_entity_poly.type
_entity_poly.pdbx_seq_one_letter_code
_entity_poly.pdbx_strand_id
1 'polypeptide(L)'
;MIKARISRQQILNNIPEQYRHYFNINISDIDQDLYPLFKNFTDAANILCKFAHINKKIDIVFYIELEPTLKTSTVSLNIVLNNEDAVHFYVGQTIFYNLDKAIQYPKEAQITAYLEELVHVFMNVNDEVLVKEIVSSMYEGVAYNKEKDIYEFK
;
A
#
# COMPACT_ATOMS: atom_id res chain seq x y z
N MET A 1 22.75 12.16 16.72
CA MET A 1 22.83 12.19 15.25
C MET A 1 21.43 12.44 14.71
N ILE A 2 21.27 13.35 13.76
CA ILE A 2 20.00 13.52 13.04
C ILE A 2 19.89 12.33 12.08
N LYS A 3 18.91 11.45 12.29
CA LYS A 3 18.63 10.37 11.33
C LYS A 3 18.05 10.98 10.06
N ALA A 4 18.52 10.52 8.91
CA ALA A 4 17.93 10.92 7.63
C ALA A 4 16.47 10.43 7.58
N ARG A 5 15.60 11.26 7.01
CA ARG A 5 14.14 10.99 6.91
C ARG A 5 13.74 10.72 5.48
N ILE A 6 12.69 9.92 5.30
CA ILE A 6 12.10 9.65 3.99
C ILE A 6 11.21 10.82 3.61
N SER A 7 11.30 11.28 2.37
CA SER A 7 10.43 12.32 1.84
C SER A 7 9.44 11.75 0.83
N ARG A 8 8.26 12.37 0.73
CA ARG A 8 7.25 12.08 -0.29
C ARG A 8 7.84 12.06 -1.71
N GLN A 9 8.72 13.01 -2.02
CA GLN A 9 9.32 13.11 -3.35
C GLN A 9 10.23 11.92 -3.66
N GLN A 10 10.99 11.42 -2.67
CA GLN A 10 11.82 10.22 -2.85
C GLN A 10 10.97 9.01 -3.22
N ILE A 11 9.81 8.82 -2.58
CA ILE A 11 8.90 7.70 -2.90
C ILE A 11 8.34 7.85 -4.32
N LEU A 12 7.78 9.02 -4.64
CA LEU A 12 7.17 9.29 -5.95
C LEU A 12 8.16 9.17 -7.11
N ASN A 13 9.43 9.48 -6.90
CA ASN A 13 10.44 9.36 -7.95
C ASN A 13 10.64 7.92 -8.45
N ASN A 14 10.26 6.91 -7.66
CA ASN A 14 10.29 5.50 -8.07
C ASN A 14 9.05 5.07 -8.89
N ILE A 15 8.04 5.93 -9.02
CA ILE A 15 6.85 5.72 -9.88
C ILE A 15 7.06 6.46 -11.22
N PRO A 16 6.66 5.89 -12.37
CA PRO A 16 6.74 6.57 -13.66
C PRO A 16 6.04 7.93 -13.62
N GLU A 17 6.69 8.93 -14.25
CA GLU A 17 6.27 10.33 -14.15
C GLU A 17 4.80 10.54 -14.54
N GLN A 18 4.33 9.86 -15.59
CA GLN A 18 2.95 9.99 -16.06
C GLN A 18 1.88 9.51 -15.08
N TYR A 19 2.26 8.80 -14.00
CA TYR A 19 1.30 8.28 -13.01
C TYR A 19 1.41 8.97 -11.64
N ARG A 20 2.50 9.70 -11.36
CA ARG A 20 2.78 10.25 -10.02
C ARG A 20 1.65 11.11 -9.46
N HIS A 21 0.93 11.86 -10.30
CA HIS A 21 -0.15 12.75 -9.86
C HIS A 21 -1.42 12.02 -9.37
N TYR A 22 -1.52 10.71 -9.62
CA TYR A 22 -2.61 9.87 -9.10
C TYR A 22 -2.36 9.34 -7.69
N PHE A 23 -1.13 9.43 -7.17
CA PHE A 23 -0.75 8.93 -5.85
C PHE A 23 -0.47 10.10 -4.90
N ASN A 24 -1.41 10.42 -4.02
CA ASN A 24 -1.19 11.40 -2.97
C ASN A 24 -0.66 10.72 -1.70
N ILE A 25 0.66 10.75 -1.52
CA ILE A 25 1.31 10.08 -0.40
C ILE A 25 1.42 11.01 0.81
N ASN A 26 0.83 10.59 1.92
CA ASN A 26 0.98 11.14 3.26
C ASN A 26 1.90 10.21 4.07
N ILE A 27 3.02 10.75 4.52
CA ILE A 27 3.97 10.03 5.39
C ILE A 27 4.13 10.81 6.69
N SER A 28 4.10 10.11 7.82
CA SER A 28 4.57 10.65 9.09
C SER A 28 6.10 10.83 9.07
N ASP A 29 6.67 11.42 10.12
CA ASP A 29 8.12 11.57 10.26
C ASP A 29 8.78 10.18 10.47
N ILE A 30 9.22 9.57 9.37
CA ILE A 30 9.65 8.17 9.29
C ILE A 30 11.15 8.06 8.97
N ASP A 31 11.83 7.18 9.72
CA ASP A 31 13.25 6.87 9.55
C ASP A 31 13.58 6.23 8.19
N GLN A 32 14.74 6.57 7.62
CA GLN A 32 15.27 5.97 6.38
C GLN A 32 15.47 4.46 6.46
N ASP A 33 15.55 3.87 7.66
CA ASP A 33 15.67 2.42 7.84
C ASP A 33 14.44 1.67 7.26
N LEU A 34 13.29 2.35 7.14
CA LEU A 34 12.07 1.80 6.55
C LEU A 34 11.96 2.01 5.03
N TYR A 35 12.97 2.59 4.38
CA TYR A 35 12.97 2.82 2.94
C TYR A 35 12.68 1.56 2.08
N PRO A 36 13.14 0.35 2.45
CA PRO A 36 12.77 -0.87 1.73
C PRO A 36 11.26 -1.10 1.61
N LEU A 37 10.46 -0.74 2.62
CA LEU A 37 8.99 -0.87 2.57
C LEU A 37 8.39 0.03 1.48
N PHE A 38 8.90 1.26 1.37
CA PHE A 38 8.45 2.19 0.34
C PHE A 38 8.88 1.76 -1.05
N LYS A 39 10.05 1.12 -1.18
CA LYS A 39 10.46 0.52 -2.45
C LYS A 39 9.50 -0.59 -2.86
N ASN A 40 9.13 -1.47 -1.94
CA ASN A 40 8.15 -2.54 -2.19
C ASN A 40 6.77 -1.98 -2.56
N PHE A 41 6.33 -0.90 -1.91
CA PHE A 41 5.13 -0.17 -2.33
C PHE A 41 5.26 0.37 -3.77
N THR A 42 6.38 1.00 -4.12
CA THR A 42 6.57 1.53 -5.47
C THR A 42 6.66 0.43 -6.51
N ASP A 43 7.19 -0.76 -6.17
CA ASP A 43 7.17 -1.94 -7.01
C ASP A 43 5.71 -2.39 -7.27
N ALA A 44 4.86 -2.44 -6.24
CA ALA A 44 3.43 -2.73 -6.39
C ALA A 44 2.70 -1.68 -7.25
N ALA A 45 2.93 -0.39 -7.01
CA ALA A 45 2.36 0.69 -7.84
C ALA A 45 2.79 0.56 -9.31
N ASN A 46 4.06 0.22 -9.56
CA ASN A 46 4.60 0.03 -10.90
C ASN A 46 4.03 -1.21 -11.59
N ILE A 47 3.77 -2.29 -10.84
CA ILE A 47 3.04 -3.45 -11.35
C ILE A 47 1.64 -3.02 -11.75
N LEU A 48 0.88 -2.36 -10.86
CA LEU A 48 -0.46 -1.87 -11.17
C LEU A 48 -0.50 -1.03 -12.44
N CYS A 49 0.42 -0.08 -12.57
CA CYS A 49 0.52 0.83 -13.71
C CYS A 49 0.78 0.13 -15.07
N LYS A 50 1.23 -1.13 -15.08
CA LYS A 50 1.42 -1.92 -16.30
C LYS A 50 0.13 -2.61 -16.77
N PHE A 51 -0.77 -2.94 -15.84
CA PHE A 51 -1.94 -3.77 -16.12
C PHE A 51 -3.27 -3.00 -16.03
N ALA A 52 -3.32 -1.93 -15.25
CA ALA A 52 -4.54 -1.17 -14.99
C ALA A 52 -4.51 0.22 -15.62
N HIS A 53 -5.69 0.72 -16.00
CA HIS A 53 -5.86 2.10 -16.45
C HIS A 53 -6.00 3.04 -15.26
N ILE A 54 -4.91 3.72 -14.92
CA ILE A 54 -4.87 4.66 -13.78
C ILE A 54 -5.56 5.97 -14.17
N ASN A 55 -6.76 6.20 -13.63
CA ASN A 55 -7.64 7.31 -14.04
C ASN A 55 -8.23 8.14 -12.89
N LYS A 56 -7.88 7.83 -11.64
CA LYS A 56 -8.36 8.55 -10.45
C LYS A 56 -7.26 8.76 -9.43
N LYS A 57 -7.42 9.77 -8.58
CA LYS A 57 -6.45 10.06 -7.51
C LYS A 57 -6.81 9.26 -6.27
N ILE A 58 -5.80 8.70 -5.61
CA ILE A 58 -5.95 8.04 -4.33
C ILE A 58 -5.05 8.72 -3.29
N ASP A 59 -5.47 8.64 -2.04
CA ASP A 59 -4.66 9.02 -0.90
C ASP A 59 -4.02 7.77 -0.30
N ILE A 60 -2.75 7.86 0.05
CA ILE A 60 -2.01 6.78 0.70
C ILE A 60 -1.44 7.32 1.98
N VAL A 61 -1.74 6.66 3.10
CA VAL A 61 -1.29 7.04 4.43
C VAL A 61 -0.40 5.93 4.97
N PHE A 62 0.89 6.24 5.14
CA PHE A 62 1.84 5.36 5.81
C PHE A 62 1.99 5.76 7.27
N TYR A 63 1.79 4.81 8.18
CA TYR A 63 1.80 5.07 9.63
C TYR A 63 2.54 3.95 10.39
N ILE A 64 3.01 4.28 11.60
CA ILE A 64 3.68 3.37 12.55
C ILE A 64 2.89 3.32 13.88
N GLU A 65 2.02 4.31 14.12
CA GLU A 65 1.26 4.45 15.36
C GLU A 65 0.14 3.39 15.47
N LEU A 66 -0.35 3.15 16.69
CA LEU A 66 -1.46 2.22 16.94
C LEU A 66 -2.75 2.63 16.19
N GLU A 67 -2.98 3.94 16.01
CA GLU A 67 -4.17 4.48 15.37
C GLU A 67 -3.79 5.49 14.28
N PRO A 68 -4.14 5.24 13.00
CA PRO A 68 -3.88 6.21 11.95
C PRO A 68 -4.77 7.45 12.15
N THR A 69 -4.15 8.63 12.03
CA THR A 69 -4.85 9.91 12.07
C THR A 69 -4.88 10.54 10.67
N LEU A 70 -6.06 10.86 10.17
CA LEU A 70 -6.23 11.69 8.97
C LEU A 70 -6.43 13.15 9.38
N LYS A 71 -5.52 14.03 8.97
CA LYS A 71 -5.60 15.47 9.26
C LYS A 71 -5.82 16.26 7.98
N THR A 72 -6.82 17.12 7.97
CA THR A 72 -7.02 18.16 6.95
C THR A 72 -6.83 19.54 7.57
N SER A 73 -7.01 20.60 6.78
CA SER A 73 -7.02 21.98 7.31
C SER A 73 -8.23 22.28 8.21
N THR A 74 -9.25 21.43 8.20
CA THR A 74 -10.54 21.68 8.86
C THR A 74 -10.95 20.60 9.86
N VAL A 75 -10.48 19.36 9.71
CA VAL A 75 -10.87 18.24 10.57
C VAL A 75 -9.69 17.30 10.82
N SER A 76 -9.67 16.70 12.01
CA SER A 76 -8.81 15.56 12.36
C SER A 76 -9.71 14.37 12.65
N LEU A 77 -9.45 13.24 12.01
CA LEU A 77 -10.15 11.98 12.22
C LEU A 77 -9.17 10.96 12.77
N ASN A 78 -9.47 10.41 13.94
CA ASN A 78 -8.73 9.27 14.51
C ASN A 78 -9.48 8.00 14.15
N ILE A 79 -8.76 7.00 13.64
CA ILE A 79 -9.33 5.72 13.24
C ILE A 79 -8.96 4.67 14.27
N VAL A 80 -9.98 4.12 14.93
CA VAL A 80 -9.81 3.00 15.86
C VAL A 80 -9.96 1.69 15.09
N LEU A 81 -8.94 0.84 15.15
CA LEU A 81 -8.95 -0.47 14.50
C LEU A 81 -9.50 -1.52 15.47
N ASN A 82 -10.53 -2.26 15.04
CA ASN A 82 -11.03 -3.40 15.81
C ASN A 82 -10.08 -4.62 15.74
N ASN A 83 -9.17 -4.63 14.76
CA ASN A 83 -8.14 -5.64 14.60
C ASN A 83 -6.76 -4.95 14.60
N GLU A 84 -6.01 -5.11 15.69
CA GLU A 84 -4.68 -4.51 15.88
C GLU A 84 -3.60 -5.15 15.00
N ASP A 85 -3.89 -6.28 14.36
CA ASP A 85 -2.98 -6.97 13.44
C ASP A 85 -3.23 -6.62 11.96
N ALA A 86 -4.11 -5.65 11.69
CA ALA A 86 -4.32 -5.15 10.35
C ALA A 86 -3.05 -4.47 9.81
N VAL A 87 -2.48 -5.07 8.75
CA VAL A 87 -1.32 -4.50 8.03
C VAL A 87 -1.75 -3.34 7.13
N HIS A 88 -2.97 -3.42 6.60
CA HIS A 88 -3.54 -2.42 5.72
C HIS A 88 -5.06 -2.44 5.76
N PHE A 89 -5.66 -1.35 5.26
CA PHE A 89 -7.08 -1.25 4.96
C PHE A 89 -7.32 -0.03 4.05
N TYR A 90 -8.53 0.06 3.49
CA TYR A 90 -8.97 1.23 2.74
C TYR A 90 -10.30 1.78 3.22
N VAL A 91 -10.49 3.10 3.06
CA VAL A 91 -11.76 3.80 3.26
C VAL A 91 -11.98 4.72 2.06
N GLY A 92 -12.93 4.40 1.21
CA GLY A 92 -13.18 5.15 -0.03
C GLY A 92 -11.99 5.09 -0.99
N GLN A 93 -11.31 6.22 -1.19
CA GLN A 93 -10.12 6.33 -2.05
C GLN A 93 -8.82 6.50 -1.24
N THR A 94 -8.88 6.31 0.07
CA THR A 94 -7.73 6.41 0.96
C THR A 94 -7.31 5.02 1.41
N ILE A 95 -6.05 4.68 1.21
CA ILE A 95 -5.43 3.43 1.67
C ILE A 95 -4.50 3.74 2.84
N PHE A 96 -4.54 2.90 3.86
CA PHE A 96 -3.73 3.01 5.06
C PHE A 96 -2.81 1.80 5.16
N TYR A 97 -1.52 2.04 5.34
CA TYR A 97 -0.50 1.00 5.48
C TYR A 97 0.25 1.15 6.80
N ASN A 98 0.17 0.11 7.64
CA ASN A 98 0.89 0.01 8.89
C ASN A 98 2.30 -0.52 8.64
N LEU A 99 3.30 0.36 8.70
CA LEU A 99 4.69 0.02 8.45
C LEU A 99 5.31 -0.86 9.55
N ASP A 100 4.86 -0.72 10.79
CA ASP A 100 5.33 -1.53 11.93
C ASP A 100 4.92 -3.00 11.81
N LYS A 101 3.73 -3.22 11.27
CA LYS A 101 3.24 -4.58 10.97
C LYS A 101 3.83 -5.10 9.66
N ALA A 102 3.87 -4.27 8.61
CA ALA A 102 4.36 -4.68 7.29
C ALA A 102 5.81 -5.19 7.30
N ILE A 103 6.70 -4.58 8.11
CA ILE A 103 8.12 -4.99 8.18
C ILE A 103 8.34 -6.43 8.64
N GLN A 104 7.35 -7.04 9.31
CA GLN A 104 7.44 -8.40 9.84
C GLN A 104 7.26 -9.47 8.75
N TYR A 105 6.77 -9.07 7.58
CA TYR A 105 6.50 -9.98 6.46
C TYR A 105 7.66 -10.03 5.47
N PRO A 106 7.82 -11.14 4.72
CA PRO A 106 8.78 -11.20 3.61
C PRO A 106 8.39 -10.21 2.50
N LYS A 107 9.37 -9.86 1.67
CA LYS A 107 9.22 -8.85 0.61
C LYS A 107 8.01 -9.14 -0.30
N GLU A 108 7.84 -10.38 -0.72
CA GLU A 108 6.81 -10.81 -1.66
C GLU A 108 5.42 -10.62 -1.04
N ALA A 109 5.28 -10.92 0.25
CA ALA A 109 4.05 -10.68 1.00
C ALA A 109 3.75 -9.18 1.15
N GLN A 110 4.78 -8.35 1.40
CA GLN A 110 4.61 -6.90 1.47
C GLN A 110 4.14 -6.32 0.12
N ILE A 111 4.77 -6.72 -1.00
CA ILE A 111 4.38 -6.27 -2.34
C ILE A 111 2.95 -6.70 -2.66
N THR A 112 2.60 -7.95 -2.34
CA THR A 112 1.26 -8.50 -2.56
C THR A 112 0.22 -7.69 -1.80
N ALA A 113 0.44 -7.43 -0.51
CA ALA A 113 -0.45 -6.63 0.34
C ALA A 113 -0.66 -5.20 -0.20
N TYR A 114 0.41 -4.52 -0.65
CA TYR A 114 0.28 -3.21 -1.31
C TYR A 114 -0.53 -3.30 -2.60
N LEU A 115 -0.32 -4.36 -3.39
CA LEU A 115 -0.99 -4.52 -4.68
C LEU A 115 -2.49 -4.83 -4.51
N GLU A 116 -2.86 -5.59 -3.48
CA GLU A 116 -4.23 -5.95 -3.12
C GLU A 116 -5.10 -4.69 -2.95
N GLU A 117 -4.66 -3.79 -2.09
CA GLU A 117 -5.37 -2.54 -1.80
C GLU A 117 -5.42 -1.60 -2.99
N LEU A 118 -4.35 -1.56 -3.77
CA LEU A 118 -4.32 -0.83 -5.02
C LEU A 118 -5.34 -1.39 -6.03
N VAL A 119 -5.50 -2.70 -6.12
CA VAL A 119 -6.51 -3.35 -6.97
C VAL A 119 -7.92 -3.02 -6.45
N HIS A 120 -8.18 -3.16 -5.15
CA HIS A 120 -9.46 -2.77 -4.55
C HIS A 120 -9.84 -1.35 -4.95
N VAL A 121 -8.95 -0.39 -4.68
CA VAL A 121 -9.24 1.02 -4.90
C VAL A 121 -9.26 1.34 -6.39
N PHE A 122 -8.22 1.04 -7.19
CA PHE A 122 -8.18 1.46 -8.59
C PHE A 122 -9.14 0.70 -9.50
N MET A 123 -9.33 -0.60 -9.27
CA MET A 123 -10.17 -1.45 -10.13
C MET A 123 -11.60 -1.60 -9.60
N ASN A 124 -11.91 -1.05 -8.42
CA ASN A 124 -13.24 -1.10 -7.80
C ASN A 124 -13.76 -2.55 -7.63
N VAL A 125 -12.87 -3.42 -7.16
CA VAL A 125 -13.16 -4.83 -6.86
C VAL A 125 -13.30 -4.95 -5.35
N ASN A 126 -14.44 -5.45 -4.85
CA ASN A 126 -14.65 -5.69 -3.41
C ASN A 126 -14.75 -7.19 -3.08
N ASP A 127 -14.65 -8.05 -4.08
CA ASP A 127 -14.62 -9.50 -3.89
C ASP A 127 -13.18 -9.92 -3.63
N GLU A 128 -12.90 -10.33 -2.39
CA GLU A 128 -11.57 -10.73 -1.92
C GLU A 128 -10.97 -11.87 -2.75
N VAL A 129 -11.79 -12.83 -3.20
CA VAL A 129 -11.33 -13.95 -4.02
C VAL A 129 -10.89 -13.44 -5.38
N LEU A 130 -11.69 -12.56 -6.00
CA LEU A 130 -11.35 -11.96 -7.28
C LEU A 130 -10.10 -11.08 -7.19
N VAL A 131 -9.92 -10.33 -6.09
CA VAL A 131 -8.69 -9.54 -5.90
C VAL A 131 -7.47 -10.46 -5.86
N LYS A 132 -7.53 -11.59 -5.14
CA LYS A 132 -6.41 -12.56 -5.10
C LYS A 132 -6.09 -13.16 -6.47
N GLU A 133 -7.10 -13.44 -7.29
CA GLU A 133 -6.90 -13.89 -8.67
C GLU A 133 -6.25 -12.81 -9.56
N ILE A 134 -6.67 -11.56 -9.42
CA ILE A 134 -6.09 -10.44 -10.18
C ILE A 134 -4.64 -10.22 -9.77
N VAL A 135 -4.37 -10.14 -8.46
CA VAL A 135 -3.04 -9.90 -7.90
C VAL A 135 -2.05 -10.98 -8.32
N SER A 136 -2.42 -12.27 -8.20
CA SER A 136 -1.57 -13.39 -8.62
C SER A 136 -1.36 -13.47 -10.14
N SER A 137 -2.25 -12.87 -10.93
CA SER A 137 -2.08 -12.73 -12.38
C SER A 137 -1.14 -11.57 -12.77
N MET A 138 -1.02 -10.55 -11.91
CA MET A 138 -0.21 -9.35 -12.14
C MET A 138 1.21 -9.45 -11.57
N TYR A 139 1.40 -10.21 -10.49
CA TYR A 139 2.67 -10.30 -9.76
C TYR A 139 3.20 -11.74 -9.68
N GLU A 140 4.32 -11.99 -10.36
CA GLU A 140 4.92 -13.32 -10.43
C GLU A 140 5.47 -13.87 -9.11
N GLY A 141 5.69 -13.00 -8.11
CA GLY A 141 6.22 -13.37 -6.79
C GLY A 141 5.22 -14.10 -5.88
N VAL A 142 3.98 -14.25 -6.34
CA VAL A 142 2.92 -14.94 -5.59
C VAL A 142 2.10 -15.85 -6.51
N ALA A 143 1.59 -16.94 -5.97
CA ALA A 143 0.55 -17.76 -6.58
C ALA A 143 -0.69 -17.77 -5.67
N TYR A 144 -1.88 -17.87 -6.25
CA TYR A 144 -3.12 -17.98 -5.47
C TYR A 144 -3.60 -19.43 -5.41
N ASN A 145 -3.66 -20.00 -4.20
CA ASN A 145 -4.22 -21.30 -3.94
C ASN A 145 -5.72 -21.17 -3.64
N LYS A 146 -6.55 -21.36 -4.68
CA LYS A 146 -8.02 -21.21 -4.61
C LYS A 146 -8.69 -22.16 -3.62
N GLU A 147 -8.14 -23.36 -3.40
CA GLU A 147 -8.73 -24.36 -2.51
C GLU A 147 -8.59 -23.98 -1.03
N LYS A 148 -7.48 -23.32 -0.69
CA LYS A 148 -7.17 -22.88 0.67
C LYS A 148 -7.48 -21.41 0.93
N ASP A 149 -7.82 -20.67 -0.13
CA ASP A 149 -8.01 -19.22 -0.13
C ASP A 149 -6.81 -18.43 0.42
N ILE A 150 -5.60 -18.85 0.03
CA ILE A 150 -4.34 -18.23 0.48
C ILE A 150 -3.39 -17.93 -0.67
N TYR A 151 -2.50 -16.98 -0.45
CA TYR A 151 -1.31 -16.77 -1.27
C TYR A 151 -0.19 -17.75 -0.89
N GLU A 152 0.54 -18.19 -1.90
CA GLU A 152 1.80 -18.93 -1.79
C GLU A 152 2.92 -18.07 -2.39
N PHE A 153 3.82 -17.58 -1.53
CA PHE A 153 4.93 -16.71 -1.94
C PHE A 153 6.11 -17.54 -2.45
N LYS A 154 6.78 -17.06 -3.49
CA LYS A 154 7.89 -17.76 -4.17
C LYS A 154 9.26 -17.31 -3.69
#